data_AF-A0A1I8A715-F1
#
_entry.id   AF-A0A1I8A715-F1
#
_cell.length_a   1.000
_cell.length_b   1.000
_cell.length_c   1.000
_cell.angle_alpha   90.00
_cell.angle_beta   90.00
_cell.angle_gamma   90.00
#
_symmetry.space_group_name_H-M   'P 1'
#
loop_
_entity.id
_entity.type
_entity.pdbx_description
1 polymer ?
#
loop_
_entity_poly.entity_id
_entity_poly.type
_entity_poly.pdbx_seq_one_letter_code
_entity_poly.pdbx_strand_id
1 'polypeptide(L)'
;MKLLLLLSTCSICLSEIYVQNLPEGTVVYGTLGEVTVDQNEPSDCVLHWDSTNSMPKVFIYNSREKTCTPLTSVLGTKSGNGDEEAYIIELDEQICQKNVTKAVEDIIGTKPMVTSTPQPILDGNCFRVAEVFEIPEGGNANDSILISSYYNALPSWENQLVGANFRPYIYSIATKYVDNLELSTVEQVNQVIYVLEQFMGVNEVRKELVSNIVIKGWGTNEQLLACKL
;
A
#
# COMPACT_ATOMS: atom_id res chain seq x y z
N MET A 1 39.75 20.60 -29.81
CA MET A 1 38.38 20.33 -30.30
C MET A 1 37.90 19.09 -29.55
N LYS A 2 37.22 19.19 -28.40
CA LYS A 2 35.74 19.27 -28.20
C LYS A 2 34.96 18.28 -29.08
N LEU A 3 34.34 17.25 -28.47
CA LEU A 3 32.87 16.98 -28.36
C LEU A 3 32.64 15.51 -27.91
N LEU A 4 32.42 15.17 -26.62
CA LEU A 4 31.15 15.04 -25.87
C LEU A 4 30.15 13.95 -26.33
N LEU A 5 29.91 12.95 -25.44
CA LEU A 5 28.65 12.27 -25.05
C LEU A 5 28.99 10.89 -24.40
N LEU A 6 29.16 10.73 -23.07
CA LEU A 6 28.19 10.61 -21.96
C LEU A 6 27.15 9.45 -22.09
N LEU A 7 27.31 8.48 -21.17
CA LEU A 7 26.31 7.63 -20.49
C LEU A 7 25.35 6.80 -21.35
N SER A 8 25.61 5.49 -21.43
CA SER A 8 24.64 4.49 -21.90
C SER A 8 24.15 3.66 -20.72
N THR A 9 22.93 3.93 -20.31
CA THR A 9 22.06 3.14 -19.43
C THR A 9 21.89 1.72 -19.98
N CYS A 10 22.58 0.73 -19.41
CA CYS A 10 22.31 -0.67 -19.72
C CYS A 10 21.05 -1.12 -18.97
N SER A 11 19.91 -1.07 -19.66
CA SER A 11 18.71 -1.83 -19.31
C SER A 11 18.95 -3.29 -19.71
N ILE A 12 18.90 -4.22 -18.75
CA ILE A 12 19.05 -5.67 -19.00
C ILE A 12 17.64 -6.28 -18.96
N CYS A 13 17.13 -6.72 -20.11
CA CYS A 13 15.80 -7.33 -20.23
C CYS A 13 15.87 -8.85 -19.98
N LEU A 14 15.68 -9.26 -18.72
CA LEU A 14 15.29 -10.62 -18.37
C LEU A 14 13.87 -10.52 -17.78
N SER A 15 12.88 -11.11 -18.45
CA SER A 15 11.50 -11.20 -17.96
C SER A 15 10.87 -9.85 -17.53
N GLU A 16 10.84 -8.84 -18.41
CA GLU A 16 10.17 -7.52 -18.22
C GLU A 16 10.28 -6.88 -16.82
N ILE A 17 11.38 -7.09 -16.09
CA ILE A 17 11.70 -6.34 -14.86
C ILE A 17 12.59 -5.17 -15.23
N TYR A 18 12.09 -3.96 -14.98
CA TYR A 18 12.77 -2.71 -15.27
C TYR A 18 13.32 -2.11 -13.99
N VAL A 19 14.60 -1.75 -14.02
CA VAL A 19 15.31 -1.17 -12.87
C VAL A 19 15.82 0.22 -13.24
N GLN A 20 15.52 1.20 -12.39
CA GLN A 20 15.97 2.59 -12.58
C GLN A 20 16.74 3.06 -11.34
N ASN A 21 17.95 3.59 -11.53
CA ASN A 21 18.74 4.13 -10.44
C ASN A 21 18.29 5.55 -10.05
N LEU A 22 18.47 5.89 -8.78
CA LEU A 22 18.36 7.27 -8.31
C LEU A 22 19.62 8.08 -8.66
N PRO A 23 19.51 9.43 -8.71
CA PRO A 23 20.67 10.28 -8.88
C PRO A 23 21.76 9.98 -7.86
N GLU A 24 23.02 10.04 -8.29
CA GLU A 24 24.19 9.80 -7.45
C GLU A 24 24.13 10.63 -6.15
N GLY A 25 24.47 10.00 -5.02
CA GLY A 25 24.40 10.64 -3.71
C GLY A 25 22.99 10.82 -3.15
N THR A 26 21.95 10.28 -3.80
CA THR A 26 20.57 10.25 -3.30
C THR A 26 20.14 8.81 -3.04
N VAL A 27 19.63 8.56 -1.83
CA VAL A 27 19.03 7.27 -1.46
C VAL A 27 17.63 7.48 -0.90
N VAL A 28 16.82 6.43 -0.93
CA VAL A 28 15.51 6.42 -0.26
C VAL A 28 15.67 6.10 1.22
N TYR A 29 14.67 6.48 2.03
CA TYR A 29 14.53 6.00 3.40
C TYR A 29 13.09 5.62 3.71
N GLY A 30 12.90 4.68 4.64
CA GLY A 30 11.60 4.19 5.04
C GLY A 30 11.70 2.92 5.87
N THR A 31 10.68 2.05 5.79
CA THR A 31 10.71 0.77 6.50
C THR A 31 11.56 -0.23 5.70
N LEU A 32 12.62 -0.73 6.33
CA LEU A 32 13.52 -1.71 5.73
C LEU A 32 12.89 -3.11 5.80
N GLY A 33 13.07 -3.90 4.76
CA GLY A 33 12.79 -5.33 4.74
C GLY A 33 14.03 -6.16 5.07
N GLU A 34 13.96 -7.45 4.79
CA GLU A 34 15.06 -8.39 5.03
C GLU A 34 16.23 -8.13 4.07
N VAL A 35 17.43 -7.94 4.64
CA VAL A 35 18.64 -7.62 3.88
C VAL A 35 19.17 -8.89 3.21
N THR A 36 19.40 -8.82 1.90
CA THR A 36 20.09 -9.87 1.16
C THR A 36 21.59 -9.58 1.14
N VAL A 37 22.41 -10.59 1.38
CA VAL A 37 23.88 -10.50 1.44
C VAL A 37 24.52 -11.19 0.22
N ASP A 38 25.82 -10.96 0.03
CA ASP A 38 26.65 -11.59 -1.01
C ASP A 38 26.21 -11.26 -2.46
N GLN A 39 25.69 -10.05 -2.69
CA GLN A 39 25.26 -9.58 -4.00
C GLN A 39 26.34 -8.71 -4.65
N ASN A 40 26.94 -9.18 -5.74
CA ASN A 40 28.08 -8.48 -6.37
C ASN A 40 27.63 -7.30 -7.22
N GLU A 41 26.40 -7.37 -7.74
CA GLU A 41 25.79 -6.32 -8.52
C GLU A 41 24.32 -6.11 -8.12
N PRO A 42 23.73 -4.92 -8.37
CA PRO A 42 22.31 -4.67 -8.11
C PRO A 42 21.36 -5.66 -8.82
N SER A 43 21.76 -6.15 -9.99
CA SER A 43 21.04 -7.17 -10.76
C SER A 43 20.91 -8.50 -10.01
N ASP A 44 21.92 -8.89 -9.24
CA ASP A 44 21.89 -10.12 -8.44
C ASP A 44 20.76 -10.05 -7.40
N CYS A 45 20.55 -8.88 -6.79
CA CYS A 45 19.46 -8.65 -5.83
C CYS A 45 18.09 -8.91 -6.48
N VAL A 46 17.89 -8.38 -7.69
CA VAL A 46 16.61 -8.48 -8.42
C VAL A 46 16.32 -9.93 -8.79
N LEU A 47 17.33 -10.66 -9.27
CA LEU A 47 17.20 -12.09 -9.58
C LEU A 47 16.87 -12.91 -8.32
N HIS A 48 17.45 -12.56 -7.18
CA HIS A 48 17.12 -13.21 -5.90
C HIS A 48 15.65 -13.00 -5.51
N TRP A 49 15.14 -11.77 -5.58
CA TRP A 49 13.74 -11.48 -5.22
C TRP A 49 12.72 -12.01 -6.24
N ASP A 50 13.07 -12.06 -7.53
CA ASP A 50 12.25 -12.70 -8.55
C ASP A 50 12.07 -14.19 -8.25
N SER A 51 13.16 -14.89 -7.93
CA SER A 51 13.14 -16.33 -7.62
C SER A 51 12.30 -16.69 -6.38
N THR A 52 12.11 -15.74 -5.47
CA THR A 52 11.36 -15.90 -4.21
C THR A 52 9.97 -15.25 -4.27
N ASN A 53 9.59 -14.66 -5.41
CA ASN A 53 8.34 -13.92 -5.61
C ASN A 53 8.10 -12.82 -4.55
N SER A 54 9.17 -12.13 -4.16
CA SER A 54 9.18 -11.14 -3.07
C SER A 54 9.66 -9.75 -3.51
N MET A 55 9.45 -9.42 -4.80
CA MET A 55 9.99 -8.22 -5.44
C MET A 55 9.60 -6.91 -4.72
N PRO A 56 10.57 -6.14 -4.19
CA PRO A 56 10.29 -4.82 -3.63
C PRO A 56 10.08 -3.79 -4.75
N LYS A 57 9.40 -2.68 -4.44
CA LYS A 57 9.33 -1.53 -5.36
C LYS A 57 10.63 -0.73 -5.40
N VAL A 58 11.34 -0.68 -4.28
CA VAL A 58 12.59 0.09 -4.13
C VAL A 58 13.54 -0.67 -3.24
N PHE A 59 14.82 -0.59 -3.54
CA PHE A 59 15.88 -1.12 -2.69
C PHE A 59 17.09 -0.19 -2.67
N ILE A 60 17.94 -0.38 -1.66
CA ILE A 60 19.25 0.25 -1.54
C ILE A 60 20.30 -0.83 -1.72
N TYR A 61 21.23 -0.62 -2.63
CA TYR A 61 22.42 -1.44 -2.81
C TYR A 61 23.62 -0.76 -2.12
N ASN A 62 24.40 -1.53 -1.37
CA ASN A 62 25.67 -1.08 -0.81
C ASN A 62 26.81 -1.87 -1.46
N SER A 63 27.61 -1.19 -2.27
CA SER A 63 28.70 -1.81 -3.04
C SER A 63 29.86 -2.29 -2.17
N ARG A 64 30.08 -1.63 -1.03
CA ARG A 64 31.16 -1.98 -0.09
C ARG A 64 30.82 -3.22 0.72
N GLU A 65 29.58 -3.31 1.20
CA GLU A 65 29.09 -4.43 2.00
C GLU A 65 28.54 -5.57 1.14
N LYS A 66 28.30 -5.31 -0.16
CA LYS A 66 27.66 -6.24 -1.10
C LYS A 66 26.28 -6.70 -0.61
N THR A 67 25.51 -5.74 -0.10
CA THR A 67 24.18 -5.98 0.47
C THR A 67 23.11 -5.25 -0.31
N CYS A 68 21.90 -5.81 -0.31
CA CYS A 68 20.72 -5.15 -0.84
C CYS A 68 19.64 -5.10 0.23
N THR A 69 19.15 -3.90 0.49
CA THR A 69 18.13 -3.65 1.50
C THR A 69 16.84 -3.24 0.79
N PRO A 70 15.82 -4.11 0.74
CA PRO A 70 14.54 -3.75 0.17
C PRO A 70 13.82 -2.76 1.10
N LEU A 71 13.04 -1.84 0.54
CA LEU A 71 12.13 -1.00 1.32
C LEU A 71 10.71 -1.54 1.19
N THR A 72 10.09 -1.86 2.32
CA THR A 72 8.68 -2.26 2.41
C THR A 72 7.76 -1.04 2.44
N SER A 73 8.28 0.12 2.82
CA SER A 73 7.64 1.43 2.65
C SER A 73 8.69 2.51 2.38
N VAL A 74 8.35 3.49 1.55
CA VAL A 74 9.22 4.64 1.25
C VAL A 74 8.61 5.89 1.87
N LEU A 75 9.38 6.58 2.71
CA LEU A 75 8.95 7.81 3.40
C LEU A 75 9.54 9.07 2.75
N GLY A 76 10.61 8.93 1.98
CA GLY A 76 11.25 10.04 1.29
C GLY A 76 12.63 9.68 0.75
N THR A 77 13.34 10.72 0.32
CA THR A 77 14.76 10.65 -0.07
C THR A 77 15.65 11.35 0.93
N LYS A 78 16.88 10.88 1.06
CA LYS A 78 17.95 11.51 1.84
C LYS A 78 19.25 11.44 1.03
N SER A 79 20.28 12.15 1.50
CA SER A 79 21.63 11.97 0.96
C SER A 79 22.15 10.57 1.29
N GLY A 80 22.65 9.88 0.28
CA GLY A 80 23.31 8.59 0.40
C GLY A 80 24.77 8.73 0.82
N ASN A 81 25.30 7.67 1.42
CA ASN A 81 26.75 7.54 1.54
C ASN A 81 27.35 7.20 0.15
N GLY A 82 28.62 7.51 -0.08
CA GLY A 82 29.27 7.27 -1.38
C GLY A 82 29.30 5.81 -1.84
N ASP A 83 29.03 4.87 -0.94
CA ASP A 83 28.98 3.43 -1.22
C ASP A 83 27.53 2.91 -1.45
N GLU A 84 26.52 3.77 -1.26
CA GLU A 84 25.09 3.43 -1.34
C GLU A 84 24.44 4.00 -2.61
N GLU A 85 23.64 3.16 -3.26
CA GLU A 85 22.85 3.51 -4.44
C GLU A 85 21.42 3.02 -4.24
N ALA A 86 20.43 3.82 -4.62
CA ALA A 86 19.03 3.43 -4.56
C ALA A 86 18.47 3.13 -5.95
N TYR A 87 17.58 2.14 -6.00
CA TYR A 87 17.02 1.61 -7.24
C TYR A 87 15.52 1.40 -7.09
N ILE A 88 14.78 1.78 -8.14
CA ILE A 88 13.35 1.51 -8.30
C ILE A 88 13.19 0.29 -9.21
N ILE A 89 12.28 -0.61 -8.87
CA ILE A 89 11.89 -1.77 -9.67
C ILE A 89 10.44 -1.61 -10.10
N GLU A 90 10.16 -1.72 -11.40
CA GLU A 90 8.82 -1.81 -11.95
C GLU A 90 8.73 -2.94 -12.99
N LEU A 91 7.51 -3.44 -13.21
CA LEU A 91 7.20 -4.43 -14.25
C LEU A 91 6.69 -3.77 -15.55
N ASP A 92 6.60 -2.43 -15.57
CA ASP A 92 6.17 -1.65 -16.72
C ASP A 92 7.35 -0.84 -17.27
N GLU A 93 7.58 -0.94 -18.58
CA GLU A 93 8.63 -0.21 -19.31
C GLU A 93 8.51 1.32 -19.15
N GLN A 94 7.31 1.82 -18.81
CA GLN A 94 7.07 3.25 -18.59
C GLN A 94 8.01 3.87 -17.54
N ILE A 95 8.56 3.08 -16.61
CA ILE A 95 9.55 3.57 -15.65
C ILE A 95 10.80 4.15 -16.34
N CYS A 96 11.19 3.61 -17.49
CA CYS A 96 12.34 4.09 -18.27
C CYS A 96 12.11 5.48 -18.88
N GLN A 97 10.85 5.89 -19.05
CA GLN A 97 10.48 7.22 -19.57
C GLN A 97 10.13 8.20 -18.44
N LYS A 98 10.04 7.71 -17.21
CA LYS A 98 9.60 8.48 -16.06
C LYS A 98 10.75 9.29 -15.46
N ASN A 99 10.44 10.51 -15.03
CA ASN A 99 11.37 11.30 -14.25
C ASN A 99 11.55 10.63 -12.88
N VAL A 100 12.80 10.39 -12.48
CA VAL A 100 13.12 9.65 -11.25
C VAL A 100 12.53 10.31 -9.99
N THR A 101 12.55 11.64 -9.89
CA THR A 101 11.93 12.35 -8.76
C THR A 101 10.43 12.08 -8.70
N LYS A 102 9.76 12.12 -9.85
CA LYS A 102 8.33 11.80 -9.96
C LYS A 102 8.04 10.32 -9.66
N ALA A 103 8.93 9.42 -10.09
CA ALA A 103 8.83 8.00 -9.77
C ALA A 103 8.90 7.76 -8.26
N VAL A 104 9.82 8.44 -7.57
CA VAL A 104 9.93 8.36 -6.10
C VAL A 104 8.71 8.98 -5.41
N GLU A 105 8.20 10.12 -5.89
CA GLU A 105 6.98 10.74 -5.36
C GLU A 105 5.76 9.80 -5.50
N ASP A 106 5.60 9.15 -6.65
CA ASP A 106 4.54 8.18 -6.88
C ASP A 106 4.67 6.97 -5.93
N ILE A 107 5.89 6.58 -5.57
CA ILE A 107 6.17 5.50 -4.61
C ILE A 107 5.92 5.93 -3.17
N ILE A 108 6.27 7.16 -2.79
CA ILE A 108 5.93 7.74 -1.48
C ILE A 108 4.40 7.81 -1.31
N GLY A 109 3.66 8.00 -2.42
CA GLY A 109 2.20 7.95 -2.46
C GLY A 109 1.58 6.55 -2.58
N THR A 110 2.31 5.54 -3.06
CA THR A 110 1.80 4.17 -3.19
C THR A 110 2.21 3.27 -2.02
N LYS A 111 1.22 2.86 -1.23
CA LYS A 111 1.36 1.70 -0.33
C LYS A 111 1.83 0.45 -1.09
N PRO A 112 2.57 -0.47 -0.43
CA PRO A 112 3.13 -1.65 -1.07
C PRO A 112 2.02 -2.47 -1.74
N MET A 113 2.19 -2.68 -3.03
CA MET A 113 1.35 -3.54 -3.86
C MET A 113 1.80 -4.97 -3.59
N VAL A 114 0.98 -5.71 -2.82
CA VAL A 114 1.17 -7.15 -2.64
C VAL A 114 0.82 -7.83 -3.96
N THR A 115 1.71 -8.71 -4.40
CA THR A 115 1.61 -9.57 -5.59
C THR A 115 0.23 -10.24 -5.68
N SER A 116 -0.44 -10.02 -6.80
CA SER A 116 -1.78 -10.52 -7.10
C SER A 116 -1.77 -12.02 -7.38
N THR A 117 -1.88 -12.83 -6.31
CA THR A 117 -2.76 -14.01 -6.36
C THR A 117 -4.10 -13.55 -6.95
N PRO A 118 -4.76 -14.28 -7.86
CA PRO A 118 -6.05 -13.85 -8.42
C PRO A 118 -6.95 -13.41 -7.28
N GLN A 119 -7.20 -12.09 -7.18
CA GLN A 119 -8.06 -11.60 -6.12
C GLN A 119 -9.38 -12.32 -6.33
N PRO A 120 -9.91 -13.01 -5.30
CA PRO A 120 -11.26 -13.52 -5.39
C PRO A 120 -12.13 -12.36 -5.84
N ILE A 121 -13.01 -12.59 -6.81
CA ILE A 121 -13.97 -11.57 -7.25
C ILE A 121 -14.71 -11.12 -5.99
N LEU A 122 -14.36 -9.93 -5.50
CA LEU A 122 -14.92 -9.35 -4.28
C LEU A 122 -16.26 -8.73 -4.67
N ASP A 123 -17.31 -9.55 -4.66
CA ASP A 123 -18.64 -9.17 -5.11
C ASP A 123 -19.47 -8.46 -4.04
N GLY A 124 -18.94 -8.31 -2.81
CA GLY A 124 -19.62 -7.61 -1.72
C GLY A 124 -20.98 -8.23 -1.42
N ASN A 125 -21.00 -9.51 -1.10
CA ASN A 125 -22.22 -10.27 -0.90
C ASN A 125 -22.84 -10.02 0.49
N CYS A 126 -24.05 -9.45 0.53
CA CYS A 126 -24.79 -9.17 1.77
C CYS A 126 -25.11 -10.43 2.59
N PHE A 127 -25.16 -11.63 1.99
CA PHE A 127 -25.31 -12.89 2.72
C PHE A 127 -24.08 -13.26 3.56
N ARG A 128 -22.91 -12.68 3.23
CA ARG A 128 -21.62 -12.89 3.91
C ARG A 128 -21.20 -11.69 4.75
N VAL A 129 -22.08 -10.69 4.92
CA VAL A 129 -21.73 -9.45 5.64
C VAL A 129 -21.38 -9.69 7.11
N ALA A 130 -21.85 -10.79 7.71
CA ALA A 130 -21.45 -11.17 9.07
C ALA A 130 -19.92 -11.31 9.21
N GLU A 131 -19.26 -11.84 8.19
CA GLU A 131 -17.81 -12.09 8.19
C GLU A 131 -17.00 -10.80 8.40
N VAL A 132 -17.52 -9.64 7.96
CA VAL A 132 -16.78 -8.37 8.10
C VAL A 132 -16.73 -7.87 9.54
N PHE A 133 -17.65 -8.35 10.38
CA PHE A 133 -17.76 -7.99 11.81
C PHE A 133 -17.09 -9.02 12.72
N GLU A 134 -16.71 -10.19 12.20
CA GLU A 134 -16.08 -11.23 13.01
C GLU A 134 -14.78 -10.72 13.65
N ILE A 135 -14.67 -10.94 14.96
CA ILE A 135 -13.47 -10.66 15.74
C ILE A 135 -12.74 -12.00 15.94
N PRO A 136 -11.47 -12.12 15.54
CA PRO A 136 -10.68 -13.32 15.78
C PRO A 136 -10.63 -13.67 17.28
N GLU A 137 -10.51 -14.95 17.60
CA GLU A 137 -10.47 -15.42 18.98
C GLU A 137 -9.35 -14.72 19.78
N GLY A 138 -9.72 -14.13 20.93
CA GLY A 138 -8.80 -13.36 21.77
C GLY A 138 -8.46 -11.95 21.27
N GLY A 139 -9.06 -11.50 20.16
CA GLY A 139 -8.92 -10.15 19.61
C GLY A 139 -9.91 -9.12 20.18
N ASN A 140 -9.96 -7.95 19.55
CA ASN A 140 -10.88 -6.84 19.82
C ASN A 140 -11.50 -6.30 18.51
N ALA A 141 -12.48 -5.39 18.57
CA ALA A 141 -13.10 -4.83 17.35
C ALA A 141 -12.12 -4.28 16.31
N ASN A 142 -10.94 -3.78 16.70
CA ASN A 142 -9.95 -3.31 15.70
C ASN A 142 -9.37 -4.43 14.85
N ASP A 143 -9.46 -5.67 15.34
CA ASP A 143 -9.03 -6.89 14.64
C ASP A 143 -10.11 -7.41 13.67
N SER A 144 -11.33 -6.84 13.70
CA SER A 144 -12.35 -7.14 12.69
C SER A 144 -11.92 -6.66 11.30
N ILE A 145 -12.39 -7.35 10.27
CA ILE A 145 -12.10 -7.03 8.87
C ILE A 145 -12.56 -5.59 8.55
N LEU A 146 -13.74 -5.19 9.04
CA LEU A 146 -14.30 -3.87 8.76
C LEU A 146 -13.44 -2.75 9.34
N ILE A 147 -13.16 -2.81 10.65
CA ILE A 147 -12.46 -1.72 11.34
C ILE A 147 -11.00 -1.62 10.88
N SER A 148 -10.33 -2.77 10.71
CA SER A 148 -8.98 -2.79 10.17
C SER A 148 -8.93 -2.20 8.76
N SER A 149 -9.91 -2.49 7.89
CA SER A 149 -10.02 -1.90 6.55
C SER A 149 -10.18 -0.38 6.60
N TYR A 150 -10.99 0.15 7.51
CA TYR A 150 -11.16 1.60 7.68
C TYR A 150 -9.85 2.29 8.11
N TYR A 151 -9.17 1.78 9.13
CA TYR A 151 -7.89 2.36 9.56
C TYR A 151 -6.82 2.24 8.48
N ASN A 152 -6.83 1.16 7.70
CA ASN A 152 -5.91 0.98 6.58
C ASN A 152 -6.19 1.93 5.40
N ALA A 153 -7.42 2.40 5.21
CA ALA A 153 -7.75 3.36 4.16
C ALA A 153 -7.31 4.80 4.49
N LEU A 154 -7.27 5.18 5.77
CA LEU A 154 -7.00 6.57 6.17
C LEU A 154 -5.68 7.15 5.64
N PRO A 155 -4.53 6.44 5.68
CA PRO A 155 -3.26 7.03 5.25
C PRO A 155 -3.20 7.34 3.75
N SER A 156 -4.04 6.69 2.92
CA SER A 156 -4.11 6.95 1.47
C SER A 156 -4.98 8.15 1.10
N TRP A 157 -5.67 8.77 2.05
CA TRP A 157 -6.48 9.96 1.77
C TRP A 157 -5.56 11.18 1.68
N GLU A 158 -5.57 11.87 0.53
CA GLU A 158 -4.75 13.07 0.31
C GLU A 158 -4.99 14.13 1.41
N ASN A 159 -6.25 14.28 1.82
CA ASN A 159 -6.63 15.20 2.89
C ASN A 159 -6.65 14.51 4.26
N GLN A 160 -5.54 14.64 4.98
CA GLN A 160 -5.37 14.09 6.33
C GLN A 160 -6.37 14.64 7.36
N LEU A 161 -6.91 15.85 7.16
CA LEU A 161 -7.95 16.41 8.03
C LEU A 161 -9.27 15.65 7.88
N VAL A 162 -9.61 15.19 6.67
CA VAL A 162 -10.79 14.35 6.44
C VAL A 162 -10.62 13.02 7.16
N GLY A 163 -9.44 12.41 7.09
CA GLY A 163 -9.13 11.18 7.81
C GLY A 163 -9.15 11.35 9.33
N ALA A 164 -8.59 12.44 9.85
CA ALA A 164 -8.65 12.77 11.28
C ALA A 164 -10.10 12.92 11.78
N ASN A 165 -10.98 13.51 10.98
CA ASN A 165 -12.40 13.66 11.29
C ASN A 165 -13.19 12.35 11.16
N PHE A 166 -12.70 11.36 10.39
CA PHE A 166 -13.34 10.06 10.26
C PHE A 166 -13.01 9.11 11.42
N ARG A 167 -11.82 9.23 12.02
CA ARG A 167 -11.37 8.37 13.15
C ARG A 167 -12.38 8.25 14.29
N PRO A 168 -13.03 9.33 14.78
CA PRO A 168 -14.07 9.21 15.81
C PRO A 168 -15.27 8.35 15.39
N TYR A 169 -15.62 8.34 14.10
CA TYR A 169 -16.70 7.52 13.56
C TYR A 169 -16.28 6.04 13.52
N ILE A 170 -15.05 5.75 13.06
CA ILE A 170 -14.48 4.39 13.10
C ILE A 170 -14.49 3.85 14.54
N TYR A 171 -14.01 4.65 15.50
CA TYR A 171 -14.00 4.29 16.92
C TYR A 171 -15.41 4.03 17.46
N SER A 172 -16.39 4.88 17.11
CA SER A 172 -17.79 4.67 17.49
C SER A 172 -18.37 3.39 16.87
N ILE A 173 -18.00 3.05 15.63
CA ILE A 173 -18.45 1.83 14.98
C ILE A 173 -17.89 0.61 15.71
N ALA A 174 -16.57 0.61 15.96
CA ALA A 174 -15.88 -0.46 16.66
C ALA A 174 -16.51 -0.74 18.04
N THR A 175 -16.59 0.30 18.88
CA THR A 175 -16.96 0.14 20.29
C THR A 175 -18.45 0.00 20.57
N LYS A 176 -19.33 0.51 19.69
CA LYS A 176 -20.79 0.46 19.93
C LYS A 176 -21.52 -0.62 19.15
N TYR A 177 -20.97 -1.05 18.02
CA TYR A 177 -21.68 -1.94 17.10
C TYR A 177 -20.90 -3.22 16.81
N VAL A 178 -19.59 -3.14 16.56
CA VAL A 178 -18.77 -4.34 16.25
C VAL A 178 -18.54 -5.19 17.51
N ASP A 179 -18.09 -4.57 18.61
CA ASP A 179 -17.87 -5.27 19.89
C ASP A 179 -19.17 -5.64 20.62
N ASN A 180 -20.34 -5.22 20.11
CA ASN A 180 -21.61 -5.43 20.79
C ASN A 180 -22.27 -6.76 20.39
N LEU A 181 -22.06 -7.77 21.23
CA LEU A 181 -22.60 -9.13 21.06
C LEU A 181 -24.13 -9.23 21.20
N GLU A 182 -24.81 -8.19 21.68
CA GLU A 182 -26.28 -8.18 21.81
C GLU A 182 -26.99 -7.82 20.49
N LEU A 183 -26.26 -7.21 19.54
CA LEU A 183 -26.83 -6.83 18.25
C LEU A 183 -26.76 -8.01 17.26
N SER A 184 -27.86 -8.21 16.53
CA SER A 184 -27.84 -9.06 15.35
C SER A 184 -26.98 -8.44 14.24
N THR A 185 -26.48 -9.27 13.33
CA THR A 185 -25.71 -8.79 12.17
C THR A 185 -26.46 -7.73 11.35
N VAL A 186 -27.77 -7.89 11.18
CA VAL A 186 -28.61 -6.92 10.45
C VAL A 186 -28.61 -5.57 11.16
N GLU A 187 -28.74 -5.56 12.49
CA GLU A 187 -28.68 -4.33 13.29
C GLU A 187 -27.29 -3.70 13.22
N GLN A 188 -26.22 -4.50 13.31
CA GLN A 188 -24.84 -4.02 13.16
C GLN A 188 -24.65 -3.32 11.80
N VAL A 189 -25.06 -3.96 10.70
CA VAL A 189 -24.99 -3.38 9.34
C VAL A 189 -25.72 -2.06 9.27
N ASN A 190 -26.99 -2.03 9.70
CA ASN A 190 -27.81 -0.82 9.62
C ASN A 190 -27.24 0.33 10.45
N GLN A 191 -26.67 0.05 11.63
CA GLN A 191 -26.02 1.07 12.46
C GLN A 191 -24.69 1.56 11.87
N VAL A 192 -23.89 0.66 11.31
CA VAL A 192 -22.65 1.03 10.61
C VAL A 192 -22.97 1.94 9.43
N ILE A 193 -23.91 1.55 8.57
CA ILE A 193 -24.36 2.34 7.42
C ILE A 193 -24.82 3.72 7.88
N TYR A 194 -25.64 3.80 8.93
CA TYR A 194 -26.11 5.06 9.48
C TYR A 194 -24.94 5.98 9.90
N VAL A 195 -23.94 5.45 10.62
CA VAL A 195 -22.79 6.24 11.04
C VAL A 195 -21.93 6.71 9.86
N LEU A 196 -21.75 5.87 8.84
CA LEU A 196 -21.08 6.27 7.60
C LEU A 196 -21.85 7.39 6.89
N GLU A 197 -23.17 7.26 6.76
CA GLU A 197 -24.04 8.28 6.17
C GLU A 197 -23.93 9.62 6.91
N GLN A 198 -23.84 9.60 8.25
CA GLN A 198 -23.62 10.81 9.06
C GLN A 198 -22.27 11.49 8.77
N PHE A 199 -21.20 10.71 8.57
CA PHE A 199 -19.89 11.28 8.26
C PHE A 199 -19.84 11.85 6.83
N MET A 200 -20.38 11.09 5.86
CA MET A 200 -20.45 11.49 4.45
C MET A 200 -21.28 12.77 4.28
N GLY A 201 -22.47 12.81 4.87
CA GLY A 201 -23.40 13.91 4.74
C GLY A 201 -23.68 14.24 3.27
N VAL A 202 -23.71 15.54 2.94
CA VAL A 202 -23.85 16.05 1.56
C VAL A 202 -22.49 16.31 0.88
N ASN A 203 -21.38 15.89 1.50
CA ASN A 203 -20.05 16.17 0.97
C ASN A 203 -19.60 15.05 0.02
N GLU A 204 -19.61 15.33 -1.28
CA GLU A 204 -19.26 14.35 -2.32
C GLU A 204 -17.84 13.79 -2.17
N VAL A 205 -16.88 14.59 -1.71
CA VAL A 205 -15.49 14.10 -1.47
C VAL A 205 -15.47 13.06 -0.36
N ARG A 206 -16.21 13.30 0.74
CA ARG A 206 -16.31 12.31 1.83
C ARG A 206 -17.02 11.05 1.37
N LYS A 207 -18.08 11.20 0.56
CA LYS A 207 -18.84 10.10 0.02
C LYS A 207 -17.98 9.21 -0.88
N GLU A 208 -17.22 9.82 -1.80
CA GLU A 208 -16.29 9.12 -2.67
C GLU A 208 -15.22 8.37 -1.85
N LEU A 209 -14.56 9.06 -0.93
CA LEU A 209 -13.51 8.47 -0.08
C LEU A 209 -14.01 7.28 0.75
N VAL A 210 -15.21 7.39 1.33
CA VAL A 210 -15.79 6.33 2.16
C VAL A 210 -16.31 5.18 1.31
N SER A 211 -16.96 5.44 0.18
CA SER A 211 -17.53 4.40 -0.70
C SER A 211 -16.45 3.54 -1.34
N ASN A 212 -15.31 4.16 -1.67
CA ASN A 212 -14.16 3.50 -2.29
C ASN A 212 -13.27 2.73 -1.30
N ILE A 213 -13.59 2.69 0.00
CA ILE A 213 -12.82 1.85 0.93
C ILE A 213 -13.01 0.38 0.53
N VAL A 214 -11.90 -0.30 0.23
CA VAL A 214 -11.88 -1.74 0.02
C VAL A 214 -11.90 -2.44 1.38
N ILE A 215 -12.91 -3.28 1.59
CA ILE A 215 -13.05 -4.16 2.75
C ILE A 215 -12.34 -5.48 2.40
N LYS A 216 -11.19 -5.71 3.05
CA LYS A 216 -10.26 -6.79 2.68
C LYS A 216 -10.94 -8.15 2.72
N GLY A 217 -10.89 -8.87 1.60
CA GLY A 217 -11.45 -10.23 1.49
C GLY A 217 -12.97 -10.29 1.34
N TRP A 218 -13.67 -9.14 1.25
CA TRP A 218 -15.12 -9.10 1.10
C TRP A 218 -15.61 -8.30 -0.12
N GLY A 219 -15.24 -7.01 -0.23
CA GLY A 219 -15.88 -6.09 -1.18
C GLY A 219 -15.44 -4.64 -1.01
N THR A 220 -16.29 -3.70 -1.41
CA THR A 220 -16.16 -2.25 -1.18
C THR A 220 -17.19 -1.75 -0.19
N ASN A 221 -16.94 -0.59 0.40
CA ASN A 221 -17.91 0.05 1.27
C ASN A 221 -19.20 0.43 0.52
N GLU A 222 -19.12 0.75 -0.78
CA GLU A 222 -20.30 0.95 -1.62
C GLU A 222 -21.23 -0.28 -1.61
N GLN A 223 -20.67 -1.48 -1.72
CA GLN A 223 -21.43 -2.73 -1.62
C GLN A 223 -22.00 -2.93 -0.21
N LEU A 224 -21.25 -2.58 0.84
CA LEU A 224 -21.76 -2.63 2.22
C LEU A 224 -22.95 -1.67 2.40
N LEU A 225 -22.88 -0.46 1.86
CA LEU A 225 -23.96 0.53 1.90
C LEU A 225 -25.21 0.03 1.15
N ALA A 226 -25.04 -0.81 0.12
CA ALA A 226 -26.14 -1.45 -0.60
C ALA A 226 -26.81 -2.60 0.19
N CYS A 227 -26.19 -3.09 1.27
CA CYS A 227 -26.76 -4.13 2.14
C CYS A 227 -27.76 -3.61 3.17
N LYS A 228 -28.27 -2.39 3.00
CA LYS A 228 -29.31 -1.81 3.86
C LYS A 228 -30.59 -2.65 3.76
N LEU A 229 -30.99 -3.24 4.88
CA LEU A 229 -32.19 -4.09 5.00
C LEU A 229 -33.28 -3.37 5.81
#